data_AF-A0A6P6E797-F1
#
_entry.id   AF-A0A6P6E797-F1
#
_cell.length_a   1.000
_cell.length_b   1.000
_cell.length_c   1.000
_cell.angle_alpha   90.00
_cell.angle_beta   90.00
_cell.angle_gamma   90.00
#
_symmetry.space_group_name_H-M   'P 1'
#
loop_
_entity.id
_entity.type
_entity.pdbx_description
1 polymer ?
#
loop_
_entity_poly.entity_id
_entity_poly.type
_entity_poly.pdbx_seq_one_letter_code
_entity_poly.pdbx_strand_id
1 'polypeptide(L)'
;MAHEVHLDSLKVVEQDVILQVLYRDQAVQRIEEERIRPVFFDSLDCRRLKTQLQHLRWRGVKGPSTEYKDKCCARCQRVLGLLLNRGAVCRGCSHRVCSECRVRLRGTRVWRCTVCFEDRNVKIKTGEWFFEERAKKFPTEGKRETAGAKLLQSYQKLSTISVVPPTPPPFSESQCSRSPGKKVSIPDIVKFLRQEDAKPSPGSVSKQEALPPISTPPALFSGGLRHGSIISINSTCTEMGNFDNANVTGEIEFAIRYCFKTHCLEILIKTCKNLAYGEEKKKKCNPYVKTYLLPDKSSQGKRKTGVQKNTLDPTFQETLKYQVDPAQLVSRQLLVSVWHLGTLTRRVFLGEVIVPLATWDFEDSATQSFCWYPLRAKAEKYEDSVPQNNGELAVRAKLVLPTEPRKLQEAQEDQLSLNGQLCLVVLGAKNLPVRSDGTLNSFVKGCLTLPDQQKLRLKSPVLKKQACPQWKHSFVFNGVSRSQLRQASLELTVWDQAVFGMNDRLLGGARLGSKGDAVVGAGGGSQSKLQWQKVLSNPNLWTDMTLILH
;
A
#
# COMPACT_ATOMS: atom_id res chain seq x y z
N MET A 1 8.23 -1.47 41.43
CA MET A 1 7.01 -0.66 41.65
C MET A 1 7.27 0.70 41.03
N ALA A 2 6.68 1.00 39.88
CA ALA A 2 6.74 2.33 39.28
C ALA A 2 5.50 3.07 39.74
N HIS A 3 5.66 4.15 40.50
CA HIS A 3 4.55 5.04 40.85
C HIS A 3 3.99 5.63 39.54
N GLU A 4 2.72 5.38 39.25
CA GLU A 4 2.01 6.10 38.18
C GLU A 4 1.90 7.57 38.59
N VAL A 5 2.59 8.44 37.86
CA VAL A 5 2.53 9.89 38.06
C VAL A 5 1.15 10.35 37.56
N HIS A 6 0.26 10.70 38.49
CA HIS A 6 -1.03 11.33 38.17
C HIS A 6 -0.76 12.76 37.70
N LEU A 7 -1.13 13.05 36.45
CA LEU A 7 -0.85 14.33 35.78
C LEU A 7 -1.67 15.51 36.35
N ASP A 8 -2.67 15.24 37.18
CA ASP A 8 -3.60 16.23 37.73
C ASP A 8 -2.97 17.10 38.84
N SER A 9 -1.78 16.75 39.33
CA SER A 9 -1.07 17.49 40.38
C SER A 9 -0.01 18.47 39.85
N LEU A 10 0.16 18.57 38.53
CA LEU A 10 1.19 19.39 37.89
C LEU A 10 0.63 20.75 37.49
N LYS A 11 1.43 21.81 37.62
CA LYS A 11 1.04 23.14 37.15
C LYS A 11 0.94 23.13 35.61
N VAL A 12 0.03 23.93 35.06
CA VAL A 12 -0.21 24.03 33.60
C VAL A 12 1.09 24.25 32.80
N VAL A 13 2.04 25.00 33.35
CA VAL A 13 3.36 25.24 32.74
C VAL A 13 4.24 23.99 32.71
N GLU A 14 4.20 23.18 33.76
CA GLU A 14 4.96 21.92 33.83
C GLU A 14 4.39 20.86 32.88
N GLN A 15 3.06 20.85 32.75
CA GLN A 15 2.37 19.96 31.82
C GLN A 15 2.71 20.27 30.35
N ASP A 16 2.78 21.56 29.96
CA ASP A 16 3.14 21.96 28.60
C ASP A 16 4.57 21.52 28.23
N VAL A 17 5.51 21.66 29.16
CA VAL A 17 6.90 21.19 28.97
C VAL A 17 6.96 19.68 28.79
N ILE A 18 6.24 18.92 29.61
CA ILE A 18 6.20 17.45 29.50
C ILE A 18 5.58 17.01 28.17
N LEU A 19 4.50 17.66 27.73
CA LEU A 19 3.87 17.37 26.44
C LEU A 19 4.82 17.63 25.27
N GLN A 20 5.56 18.75 25.28
CA GLN A 20 6.53 19.05 24.24
C GLN A 20 7.61 17.97 24.15
N VAL A 21 8.10 17.46 25.28
CA VAL A 21 9.08 16.36 25.31
C VAL A 21 8.48 15.07 24.73
N LEU A 22 7.24 14.72 25.11
CA LEU A 22 6.56 13.52 24.62
C LEU A 22 6.28 13.58 23.11
N TYR A 23 5.85 14.74 22.59
CA TYR A 23 5.66 14.93 21.16
C TYR A 23 6.98 14.85 20.38
N ARG A 24 8.07 15.38 20.94
CA ARG A 24 9.41 15.31 20.34
C ARG A 24 9.94 13.87 20.34
N ASP A 25 9.78 13.12 21.42
CA ASP A 25 10.15 11.70 21.49
C ASP A 25 9.34 10.87 20.47
N GLN A 26 8.02 11.09 20.38
CA GLN A 26 7.18 10.43 19.38
C GLN A 26 7.61 10.77 17.94
N ALA A 27 8.02 12.01 17.67
CA ALA A 27 8.53 12.43 16.38
C ALA A 27 9.87 11.75 16.05
N VAL A 28 10.81 11.68 17.01
CA VAL A 28 12.11 11.03 16.84
C VAL A 28 11.94 9.53 16.59
N GLN A 29 11.10 8.83 17.36
CA GLN A 29 10.80 7.42 17.15
C GLN A 29 10.21 7.16 15.76
N ARG A 30 9.30 8.02 15.30
CA ARG A 30 8.73 7.94 13.95
C ARG A 30 9.80 8.13 12.87
N ILE A 31 10.67 9.12 13.05
CA ILE A 31 11.79 9.38 12.12
C ILE A 31 12.76 8.20 12.08
N GLU A 32 13.06 7.58 13.23
CA GLU A 32 13.97 6.44 13.30
C GLU A 32 13.36 5.17 12.68
N GLU A 33 12.07 4.91 12.91
CA GLU A 33 11.32 3.87 12.19
C GLU A 33 11.31 4.12 10.67
N GLU A 34 11.10 5.37 10.25
CA GLU A 34 11.14 5.78 8.84
C GLU A 34 12.55 5.75 8.24
N ARG A 35 13.61 5.84 9.05
CA ARG A 35 15.01 5.76 8.61
C ARG A 35 15.49 4.31 8.49
N ILE A 36 15.03 3.41 9.37
CA ILE A 36 15.42 2.00 9.37
C ILE A 36 14.68 1.22 8.28
N ARG A 37 13.40 1.53 8.01
CA ARG A 37 12.58 0.76 7.05
C ARG A 37 13.08 0.78 5.58
N PRO A 38 13.57 1.90 5.01
CA PRO A 38 13.98 1.96 3.61
C PRO A 38 15.40 1.41 3.34
N VAL A 39 16.32 1.57 4.30
CA VAL A 39 17.75 1.25 4.11
C VAL A 39 17.97 -0.27 3.94
N PHE A 40 17.15 -1.11 4.58
CA PHE A 40 17.31 -2.57 4.53
C PHE A 40 16.46 -3.28 3.46
N PHE A 41 15.40 -2.64 2.94
CA PHE A 41 14.46 -3.29 2.03
C PHE A 41 14.79 -3.12 0.53
N ASP A 42 15.53 -2.09 0.14
CA ASP A 42 15.68 -1.69 -1.28
C ASP A 42 17.09 -1.95 -1.87
N SER A 43 18.02 -2.55 -1.11
CA SER A 43 19.36 -2.87 -1.62
C SER A 43 19.30 -3.91 -2.74
N LEU A 44 20.15 -3.75 -3.77
CA LEU A 44 20.24 -4.66 -4.91
C LEU A 44 20.50 -6.12 -4.47
N ASP A 45 21.27 -6.30 -3.39
CA ASP A 45 21.57 -7.59 -2.78
C ASP A 45 20.34 -8.26 -2.16
N CYS A 46 19.45 -7.49 -1.54
CA CYS A 46 18.20 -7.98 -0.98
C CYS A 46 17.25 -8.48 -2.08
N ARG A 47 17.15 -7.72 -3.20
CA ARG A 47 16.39 -8.16 -4.38
C ARG A 47 16.95 -9.47 -4.94
N ARG A 48 18.26 -9.57 -5.14
CA ARG A 48 18.91 -10.78 -5.66
C ARG A 48 18.68 -12.02 -4.77
N LEU A 49 18.81 -11.87 -3.45
CA LEU A 49 18.57 -12.96 -2.50
C LEU A 49 17.09 -13.39 -2.45
N LYS A 50 16.15 -12.44 -2.52
CA LYS A 50 14.72 -12.74 -2.60
C LYS A 50 14.39 -13.51 -3.89
N THR A 51 14.96 -13.13 -5.02
CA THR A 51 14.82 -13.87 -6.29
C THR A 51 15.43 -15.27 -6.21
N GLN A 52 16.62 -15.42 -5.61
CA GLN A 52 17.23 -16.74 -5.37
C GLN A 52 16.39 -17.63 -4.47
N LEU A 53 15.83 -17.08 -3.38
CA LEU A 53 14.93 -17.80 -2.48
C LEU A 53 13.63 -18.23 -3.18
N GLN A 54 13.05 -17.37 -4.03
CA GLN A 54 11.92 -17.74 -4.87
C GLN A 54 12.30 -18.90 -5.79
N HIS A 55 13.40 -18.81 -6.53
CA HIS A 55 13.85 -19.90 -7.41
C HIS A 55 14.05 -21.23 -6.67
N LEU A 56 14.58 -21.21 -5.44
CA LEU A 56 14.71 -22.40 -4.59
C LEU A 56 13.36 -22.97 -4.13
N ARG A 57 12.34 -22.12 -3.91
CA ARG A 57 10.97 -22.55 -3.61
C ARG A 57 10.29 -23.18 -4.84
N TRP A 58 10.53 -22.63 -6.04
CA TRP A 58 9.96 -23.12 -7.30
C TRP A 58 10.58 -24.44 -7.78
N ARG A 59 11.88 -24.67 -7.54
CA ARG A 59 12.59 -25.90 -7.97
C ARG A 59 12.04 -27.20 -7.34
N GLY A 60 11.15 -27.09 -6.34
CA GLY A 60 10.54 -28.21 -5.62
C GLY A 60 9.04 -28.42 -5.85
N VAL A 61 8.41 -27.78 -6.84
CA VAL A 61 6.98 -27.95 -7.17
C VAL A 61 6.83 -28.77 -8.45
N LYS A 62 6.19 -29.95 -8.40
CA LYS A 62 5.73 -30.69 -9.59
C LYS A 62 4.21 -30.75 -9.58
N GLY A 63 3.63 -30.70 -10.79
CA GLY A 63 2.20 -30.66 -11.06
C GLY A 63 1.43 -31.91 -10.62
N PRO A 64 0.09 -31.88 -10.70
CA PRO A 64 -0.77 -32.90 -10.14
C PRO A 64 -0.84 -34.10 -11.10
N SER A 65 0.08 -35.03 -10.96
CA SER A 65 -0.15 -36.43 -11.32
C SER A 65 0.68 -37.34 -10.43
N THR A 66 0.02 -38.40 -9.98
CA THR A 66 0.54 -39.56 -9.22
C THR A 66 0.44 -39.44 -7.69
N GLU A 67 -0.58 -40.10 -7.16
CA GLU A 67 -0.82 -40.38 -5.75
C GLU A 67 0.26 -41.28 -5.11
N TYR A 68 0.45 -41.07 -3.79
CA TYR A 68 1.13 -41.89 -2.76
C TYR A 68 2.68 -41.97 -2.70
N LYS A 69 3.28 -41.20 -1.75
CA LYS A 69 3.99 -41.65 -0.51
C LYS A 69 5.08 -40.68 -0.01
N ASP A 70 5.14 -40.53 1.32
CA ASP A 70 6.05 -39.72 2.18
C ASP A 70 7.57 -39.95 2.06
N LYS A 71 8.08 -40.34 0.88
CA LYS A 71 9.48 -40.76 0.68
C LYS A 71 10.25 -39.89 -0.31
N CYS A 72 9.94 -38.61 -0.43
CA CYS A 72 10.69 -37.70 -1.31
C CYS A 72 11.31 -36.52 -0.55
N CYS A 73 12.44 -36.03 -1.03
CA CYS A 73 13.07 -34.82 -0.50
C CYS A 73 12.20 -33.60 -0.84
N ALA A 74 11.80 -32.81 0.16
CA ALA A 74 10.99 -31.60 -0.04
C ALA A 74 11.70 -30.44 -0.78
N ARG A 75 12.94 -30.63 -1.25
CA ARG A 75 13.74 -29.60 -1.93
C ARG A 75 14.11 -30.00 -3.35
N CYS A 76 14.67 -31.18 -3.53
CA CYS A 76 15.05 -31.70 -4.85
C CYS A 76 14.10 -32.78 -5.40
N GLN A 77 13.06 -33.15 -4.64
CA GLN A 77 12.09 -34.20 -4.96
C GLN A 77 12.67 -35.60 -5.19
N ARG A 78 13.97 -35.82 -4.97
CA ARG A 78 14.59 -37.14 -5.09
C ARG A 78 13.99 -38.10 -4.06
N VAL A 79 13.69 -39.32 -4.51
CA VAL A 79 13.22 -40.41 -3.65
C VAL A 79 14.27 -40.71 -2.58
N LEU A 80 13.81 -40.82 -1.34
CA LEU A 80 14.59 -41.10 -0.15
C LEU A 80 14.61 -42.61 0.07
N GLY A 81 15.80 -43.19 0.20
CA GLY A 81 15.98 -44.63 0.34
C GLY A 81 15.56 -45.17 1.71
N LEU A 82 15.29 -46.48 1.79
CA LEU A 82 14.96 -47.17 3.04
C LEU A 82 16.18 -47.46 3.93
N LEU A 83 17.40 -47.48 3.41
CA LEU A 83 18.62 -47.82 4.17
C LEU A 83 19.64 -46.67 4.15
N LEU A 84 19.99 -46.19 2.96
CA LEU A 84 20.84 -45.02 2.74
C LEU A 84 19.98 -43.82 2.30
N ASN A 85 20.28 -42.62 2.78
CA ASN A 85 19.56 -41.37 2.42
C ASN A 85 18.05 -41.34 2.77
N ARG A 86 17.66 -41.83 3.96
CA ARG A 86 16.28 -41.75 4.54
C ARG A 86 15.71 -40.32 4.70
N GLY A 87 16.53 -39.30 4.44
CA GLY A 87 16.20 -37.90 4.69
C GLY A 87 16.12 -37.57 6.18
N ALA A 88 16.17 -36.28 6.50
CA ALA A 88 16.07 -35.79 7.87
C ALA A 88 15.17 -34.56 7.92
N VAL A 89 14.50 -34.33 9.04
CA VAL A 89 13.52 -33.25 9.21
C VAL A 89 14.24 -31.95 9.51
N CYS A 90 13.99 -30.92 8.71
CA CYS A 90 14.57 -29.60 8.92
C CYS A 90 13.92 -28.90 10.11
N ARG A 91 14.71 -28.51 11.12
CA ARG A 91 14.20 -27.79 12.32
C ARG A 91 13.58 -26.41 12.04
N GLY A 92 13.74 -25.86 10.82
CA GLY A 92 13.15 -24.58 10.43
C GLY A 92 11.78 -24.65 9.75
N CYS A 93 11.47 -25.74 9.04
CA CYS A 93 10.22 -25.86 8.25
C CYS A 93 9.54 -27.23 8.39
N SER A 94 10.09 -28.10 9.23
CA SER A 94 9.58 -29.45 9.49
C SER A 94 9.48 -30.38 8.26
N HIS A 95 10.07 -30.00 7.13
CA HIS A 95 10.11 -30.85 5.94
C HIS A 95 11.30 -31.83 5.92
N ARG A 96 11.09 -33.02 5.36
CA ARG A 96 12.11 -34.05 5.19
C ARG A 96 12.99 -33.76 3.97
N VAL A 97 14.31 -33.73 4.17
CA VAL A 97 15.29 -33.40 3.11
C VAL A 97 16.45 -34.38 3.03
N CYS A 98 16.92 -34.69 1.82
CA CYS A 98 18.11 -35.51 1.58
C CYS A 98 19.37 -34.83 2.11
N SER A 99 20.50 -35.56 2.20
CA SER A 99 21.80 -35.02 2.65
C SER A 99 22.23 -33.78 1.87
N GLU A 100 22.11 -33.82 0.54
CA GLU A 100 22.55 -32.76 -0.38
C GLU A 100 21.77 -31.45 -0.23
N CYS A 101 20.55 -31.51 0.31
CA CYS A 101 19.72 -30.34 0.53
C CYS A 101 19.86 -29.76 1.95
N ARG A 102 20.90 -30.17 2.69
CA ARG A 102 21.22 -29.70 4.04
C ARG A 102 22.43 -28.78 3.99
N VAL A 103 22.31 -27.64 4.65
CA VAL A 103 23.40 -26.69 4.83
C VAL A 103 23.76 -26.66 6.31
N ARG A 104 25.02 -26.94 6.63
CA ARG A 104 25.54 -26.84 8.01
C ARG A 104 25.79 -25.37 8.36
N LEU A 105 25.32 -24.95 9.53
CA LEU A 105 25.55 -23.59 10.01
C LEU A 105 26.99 -23.49 10.55
N ARG A 106 27.73 -22.45 10.12
CA ARG A 106 29.13 -22.22 10.56
C ARG A 106 29.23 -22.24 12.09
N GLY A 107 30.18 -23.00 12.62
CA GLY A 107 30.48 -23.09 14.05
C GLY A 107 29.55 -23.99 14.89
N THR A 108 28.60 -24.72 14.28
CA THR A 108 27.69 -25.61 15.03
C THR A 108 27.50 -26.96 14.33
N ARG A 109 27.07 -27.99 15.07
CA ARG A 109 26.60 -29.26 14.49
C ARG A 109 25.16 -29.18 13.93
N VAL A 110 24.56 -27.99 13.92
CA VAL A 110 23.17 -27.77 13.50
C VAL A 110 23.12 -27.51 11.99
N TRP A 111 22.18 -28.15 11.31
CA TRP A 111 21.92 -27.95 9.88
C TRP A 111 20.49 -27.45 9.64
N ARG A 112 20.30 -26.77 8.51
CA ARG A 112 18.98 -26.38 7.99
C ARG A 112 18.87 -26.78 6.52
N CYS A 113 17.65 -26.93 6.00
CA CYS A 113 17.50 -27.13 4.56
C CYS A 113 17.92 -25.87 3.79
N THR A 114 18.30 -26.03 2.52
CA THR A 114 18.73 -24.92 1.63
C THR A 114 17.77 -23.73 1.64
N VAL A 115 16.46 -23.97 1.61
CA VAL A 115 15.45 -22.89 1.67
C VAL A 115 15.46 -22.17 3.02
N CYS A 116 15.48 -22.89 4.15
CA CYS A 116 15.52 -22.26 5.48
C CYS A 116 16.86 -21.57 5.77
N PHE A 117 17.93 -22.00 5.10
CA PHE A 117 19.22 -21.36 5.16
C PHE A 117 19.20 -20.01 4.42
N GLU A 118 18.70 -19.99 3.17
CA GLU A 118 18.59 -18.74 2.41
C GLU A 118 17.52 -17.79 2.97
N ASP A 119 16.40 -18.31 3.49
CA ASP A 119 15.39 -17.51 4.19
C ASP A 119 16.00 -16.79 5.40
N ARG A 120 16.89 -17.48 6.15
CA ARG A 120 17.65 -16.86 7.23
C ARG A 120 18.62 -15.80 6.71
N ASN A 121 19.33 -16.05 5.61
CA ASN A 121 20.24 -15.06 5.03
C ASN A 121 19.51 -13.80 4.57
N VAL A 122 18.32 -13.97 3.95
CA VAL A 122 17.44 -12.86 3.60
C VAL A 122 17.08 -12.09 4.86
N LYS A 123 16.57 -12.75 5.91
CA LYS A 123 16.21 -12.10 7.19
C LYS A 123 17.35 -11.36 7.87
N ILE A 124 18.58 -11.89 7.78
CA ILE A 124 19.77 -11.24 8.33
C ILE A 124 20.09 -9.97 7.52
N LYS A 125 20.09 -10.05 6.19
CA LYS A 125 20.41 -8.89 5.33
C LYS A 125 19.29 -7.85 5.28
N THR A 126 18.03 -8.24 5.44
CA THR A 126 16.87 -7.33 5.51
C THR A 126 16.67 -6.70 6.88
N GLY A 127 17.44 -7.10 7.90
CA GLY A 127 17.21 -6.69 9.28
C GLY A 127 15.91 -7.24 9.89
N GLU A 128 15.14 -8.07 9.17
CA GLU A 128 13.92 -8.71 9.70
C GLU A 128 14.22 -9.57 10.93
N TRP A 129 15.44 -10.11 11.03
CA TRP A 129 15.89 -10.83 12.23
C TRP A 129 15.81 -9.98 13.51
N PHE A 130 16.07 -8.67 13.42
CA PHE A 130 16.04 -7.75 14.56
C PHE A 130 14.63 -7.59 15.12
N PHE A 131 13.63 -7.44 14.24
CA PHE A 131 12.23 -7.34 14.62
C PHE A 131 11.67 -8.66 15.17
N GLU A 132 12.08 -9.79 14.58
CA GLU A 132 11.70 -11.12 15.06
C GLU A 132 12.28 -11.40 16.46
N GLU A 133 13.51 -10.97 16.72
CA GLU A 133 14.15 -11.16 18.02
C GLU A 133 13.62 -10.18 19.09
N ARG A 134 13.26 -8.95 18.69
CA ARG A 134 12.51 -8.03 19.55
C ARG A 134 11.14 -8.61 19.92
N ALA A 135 10.41 -9.17 18.97
CA ALA A 135 9.12 -9.83 19.21
C ALA A 135 9.23 -11.05 20.14
N LYS A 136 10.37 -11.76 20.13
CA LYS A 136 10.64 -12.86 21.08
C LYS A 136 11.05 -12.38 22.47
N LYS A 137 11.82 -11.28 22.56
CA LYS A 137 12.19 -10.65 23.84
C LYS A 137 11.03 -9.95 24.52
N PHE A 138 10.05 -9.46 23.74
CA PHE A 138 8.86 -8.78 24.24
C PHE A 138 7.57 -9.38 23.64
N PRO A 139 7.17 -10.61 24.04
CA PRO A 139 6.03 -11.32 23.43
C PRO A 139 4.67 -10.63 23.63
N THR A 140 4.57 -9.73 24.61
CA THR A 140 3.35 -9.03 25.02
C THR A 140 3.23 -7.59 24.50
N GLU A 141 4.16 -7.12 23.66
CA GLU A 141 4.16 -5.75 23.11
C GLU A 141 3.00 -5.47 22.12
N GLY A 142 2.25 -6.50 21.68
CA GLY A 142 1.07 -6.32 20.82
C GLY A 142 -0.08 -5.51 21.44
N LYS A 143 -0.01 -5.17 22.74
CA LYS A 143 -1.04 -4.39 23.46
C LYS A 143 -0.54 -3.43 24.55
N ARG A 144 0.76 -3.13 24.67
CA ARG A 144 1.24 -2.12 25.65
C ARG A 144 1.86 -0.93 24.93
N GLU A 145 1.07 0.14 24.84
CA GLU A 145 1.52 1.51 24.55
C GLU A 145 2.69 1.88 25.48
N THR A 146 3.69 2.58 24.95
CA THR A 146 4.81 3.11 25.75
C THR A 146 4.26 4.03 26.84
N ALA A 147 4.96 4.17 27.98
CA ALA A 147 4.52 5.04 29.06
C ALA A 147 4.24 6.48 28.55
N GLY A 148 5.06 6.97 27.61
CA GLY A 148 4.83 8.25 26.92
C GLY A 148 3.58 8.29 26.04
N ALA A 149 3.26 7.22 25.31
CA ALA A 149 2.04 7.13 24.51
C ALA A 149 0.77 7.08 25.38
N LYS A 150 0.82 6.40 26.53
CA LYS A 150 -0.26 6.39 27.52
C LYS A 150 -0.50 7.78 28.11
N LEU A 151 0.57 8.49 28.47
CA LEU A 151 0.48 9.86 29.00
C LEU A 151 -0.13 10.83 27.98
N LEU A 152 0.26 10.72 26.69
CA LEU A 152 -0.32 11.51 25.60
C LEU A 152 -1.83 11.24 25.41
N GLN A 153 -2.26 9.97 25.50
CA GLN A 153 -3.66 9.58 25.33
C GLN A 153 -4.53 10.08 26.50
N SER A 154 -4.04 10.00 27.73
CA SER A 154 -4.72 10.55 28.92
C SER A 154 -4.94 12.06 28.80
N TYR A 155 -3.95 12.79 28.28
CA TYR A 155 -4.02 14.25 28.13
C TYR A 155 -5.03 14.70 27.06
N GLN A 156 -5.05 14.02 25.90
CA GLN A 156 -6.03 14.29 24.83
C GLN A 156 -7.47 14.04 25.28
N LYS A 157 -7.68 13.11 26.21
CA LYS A 157 -8.99 12.82 26.78
C LYS A 157 -9.47 13.93 27.73
N LEU A 158 -8.56 14.57 28.47
CA LEU A 158 -8.87 15.70 29.37
C LEU A 158 -9.15 17.00 28.60
N SER A 159 -8.50 17.25 27.46
CA SER A 159 -8.72 18.46 26.64
C SER A 159 -10.05 18.49 25.87
N THR A 160 -10.88 17.44 25.96
CA THR A 160 -12.15 17.33 25.21
C THR A 160 -13.37 17.75 26.04
N ILE A 161 -13.19 18.24 27.27
CA ILE A 161 -14.27 18.69 28.14
C ILE A 161 -14.23 20.22 28.32
N SER A 162 -15.25 20.90 27.77
CA SER A 162 -15.56 22.35 27.81
C SER A 162 -14.64 23.24 26.95
N VAL A 163 -15.12 23.99 25.95
CA VAL A 163 -15.90 25.23 26.11
C VAL A 163 -16.98 25.39 25.02
N VAL A 164 -18.22 25.68 25.44
CA VAL A 164 -19.32 26.16 24.58
C VAL A 164 -19.03 27.60 24.14
N PRO A 165 -19.08 27.94 22.84
CA PRO A 165 -18.83 29.32 22.39
C PRO A 165 -20.03 30.23 22.75
N PRO A 166 -19.82 31.45 23.27
CA PRO A 166 -20.90 32.41 23.45
C PRO A 166 -21.40 32.93 22.10
N THR A 167 -22.72 33.05 21.98
CA THR A 167 -23.45 33.60 20.82
C THR A 167 -23.03 35.05 20.53
N PRO A 168 -22.76 35.43 19.27
CA PRO A 168 -22.41 36.82 18.94
C PRO A 168 -23.65 37.74 18.87
N PRO A 169 -23.57 39.02 19.29
CA PRO A 169 -24.62 40.02 19.10
C PRO A 169 -24.62 40.59 17.67
N PRO A 170 -25.73 41.21 17.22
CA PRO A 170 -25.92 41.61 15.82
C PRO A 170 -25.14 42.86 15.42
N PHE A 171 -24.78 42.89 14.14
CA PHE A 171 -24.03 43.93 13.42
C PHE A 171 -24.64 45.33 13.51
N SER A 172 -23.77 46.34 13.58
CA SER A 172 -24.03 47.69 13.05
C SER A 172 -22.74 48.26 12.45
N GLU A 173 -22.86 48.75 11.22
CA GLU A 173 -21.82 49.41 10.43
C GLU A 173 -21.54 50.83 10.95
N SER A 174 -20.28 51.27 10.95
CA SER A 174 -19.86 52.57 10.36
C SER A 174 -18.38 52.92 10.60
N GLN A 175 -17.72 53.21 9.47
CA GLN A 175 -16.73 54.27 9.18
C GLN A 175 -15.42 54.44 9.99
N CYS A 176 -14.32 54.17 9.26
CA CYS A 176 -13.19 55.06 8.93
C CYS A 176 -12.29 55.68 10.03
N SER A 177 -10.99 55.33 9.94
CA SER A 177 -9.83 56.24 9.74
C SER A 177 -8.67 56.22 10.78
N ARG A 178 -7.45 56.26 10.20
CA ARG A 178 -6.13 56.74 10.68
C ARG A 178 -5.30 55.92 11.72
N SER A 179 -4.12 55.52 11.24
CA SER A 179 -2.85 55.27 11.98
C SER A 179 -2.19 56.58 12.49
N PRO A 180 -0.99 56.64 13.16
CA PRO A 180 0.01 55.60 13.50
C PRO A 180 0.73 55.67 14.90
N GLY A 181 1.40 54.57 15.28
CA GLY A 181 2.79 54.55 15.83
C GLY A 181 3.06 54.63 17.35
N LYS A 182 3.79 53.64 17.91
CA LYS A 182 5.08 53.83 18.66
C LYS A 182 5.70 52.50 19.15
N LYS A 183 7.02 52.56 19.33
CA LYS A 183 8.04 51.52 19.59
C LYS A 183 8.23 51.22 21.10
N VAL A 184 9.19 50.31 21.37
CA VAL A 184 10.06 50.11 22.57
C VAL A 184 9.65 48.90 23.43
N SER A 185 10.49 48.12 24.11
CA SER A 185 11.87 47.58 24.06
C SER A 185 11.98 46.63 25.28
N ILE A 186 12.94 45.69 25.25
CA ILE A 186 13.25 44.62 26.25
C ILE A 186 13.74 45.21 27.61
N PRO A 187 13.88 44.41 28.69
CA PRO A 187 15.25 43.90 28.99
C PRO A 187 15.38 42.48 29.61
N ASP A 188 16.62 41.99 29.52
CA ASP A 188 17.27 40.75 30.01
C ASP A 188 17.39 40.61 31.54
N ILE A 189 17.51 39.37 32.05
CA ILE A 189 18.32 38.99 33.24
C ILE A 189 18.95 37.59 33.05
N VAL A 190 20.22 37.47 33.48
CA VAL A 190 21.21 36.41 33.23
C VAL A 190 21.65 35.72 34.54
N LYS A 191 21.88 34.38 34.51
CA LYS A 191 22.73 33.47 35.37
C LYS A 191 22.52 33.51 36.91
N PHE A 192 22.96 32.58 37.77
CA PHE A 192 23.93 31.47 37.88
C PHE A 192 23.32 30.40 38.84
N LEU A 193 23.69 29.11 38.88
CA LEU A 193 24.91 28.53 39.46
C LEU A 193 25.02 27.02 39.13
N ARG A 194 26.27 26.53 39.03
CA ARG A 194 26.69 25.11 39.05
C ARG A 194 26.88 24.65 40.50
N GLN A 195 26.75 23.35 40.79
CA GLN A 195 27.84 22.54 41.40
C GLN A 195 27.53 21.02 41.41
N GLU A 196 28.61 20.24 41.30
CA GLU A 196 28.78 18.77 41.45
C GLU A 196 28.44 18.31 42.89
N ASP A 197 28.27 17.04 43.30
CA ASP A 197 29.12 15.86 43.06
C ASP A 197 28.54 14.60 43.78
N ALA A 198 29.17 13.45 43.52
CA ALA A 198 29.31 12.25 44.37
C ALA A 198 28.26 11.09 44.37
N LYS A 199 28.82 9.90 44.14
CA LYS A 199 28.31 8.53 44.35
C LYS A 199 29.02 7.95 45.59
N PRO A 200 28.41 7.07 46.40
CA PRO A 200 28.87 5.67 46.40
C PRO A 200 27.77 4.62 46.71
N SER A 201 28.04 3.37 46.32
CA SER A 201 27.36 2.10 46.68
C SER A 201 27.88 1.56 48.05
N PRO A 202 27.73 0.27 48.47
CA PRO A 202 26.80 -0.84 48.14
C PRO A 202 26.21 -1.59 49.40
N GLY A 203 25.37 -2.61 49.18
CA GLY A 203 25.09 -3.71 50.14
C GLY A 203 23.61 -4.12 50.19
N SER A 204 23.15 -5.35 50.47
CA SER A 204 23.65 -6.74 50.39
C SER A 204 22.51 -7.60 51.02
N VAL A 205 22.09 -8.68 50.34
CA VAL A 205 21.63 -10.00 50.90
C VAL A 205 20.30 -9.95 51.75
N SER A 206 19.29 -10.84 51.71
CA SER A 206 19.15 -12.30 51.51
C SER A 206 17.66 -12.71 51.41
N LYS A 207 17.39 -13.86 50.74
CA LYS A 207 16.48 -14.98 51.13
C LYS A 207 14.96 -14.72 51.32
N GLN A 208 14.02 -15.64 51.08
CA GLN A 208 13.87 -16.97 50.44
C GLN A 208 12.35 -17.26 50.61
N GLU A 209 11.67 -17.88 49.65
CA GLU A 209 10.75 -19.03 49.89
C GLU A 209 10.02 -19.44 48.61
N ALA A 210 9.74 -20.73 48.50
CA ALA A 210 9.33 -21.44 47.30
C ALA A 210 8.14 -22.38 47.58
N LEU A 211 7.38 -22.65 46.50
CA LEU A 211 6.44 -23.77 46.22
C LEU A 211 4.98 -23.60 46.70
N PRO A 212 3.96 -24.30 46.10
CA PRO A 212 3.98 -25.32 45.02
C PRO A 212 2.96 -25.11 43.86
N PRO A 213 2.90 -26.02 42.85
CA PRO A 213 2.03 -25.95 41.68
C PRO A 213 0.71 -26.73 41.87
N ILE A 214 -0.37 -26.31 41.20
CA ILE A 214 -1.63 -27.08 41.13
C ILE A 214 -2.05 -27.34 39.69
N SER A 215 -2.37 -28.61 39.49
CA SER A 215 -2.63 -29.35 38.27
C SER A 215 -4.02 -29.12 37.65
N THR A 216 -4.09 -29.40 36.35
CA THR A 216 -5.26 -29.57 35.48
C THR A 216 -6.26 -30.65 35.92
N PRO A 217 -7.53 -30.53 35.47
CA PRO A 217 -8.32 -31.65 34.96
C PRO A 217 -8.90 -31.40 33.54
N PRO A 218 -9.48 -32.44 32.88
CA PRO A 218 -9.25 -32.71 31.47
C PRO A 218 -10.38 -32.32 30.50
N ALA A 219 -9.99 -32.37 29.23
CA ALA A 219 -10.78 -32.15 28.02
C ALA A 219 -11.87 -33.21 27.80
N LEU A 220 -13.03 -32.74 27.34
CA LEU A 220 -13.82 -33.35 26.27
C LEU A 220 -14.56 -32.20 25.56
N PHE A 221 -14.39 -32.07 24.23
CA PHE A 221 -15.44 -31.75 23.25
C PHE A 221 -14.79 -31.61 21.86
N SER A 222 -15.23 -32.49 20.96
CA SER A 222 -14.75 -32.70 19.61
C SER A 222 -14.94 -31.48 18.70
N GLY A 223 -13.83 -30.87 18.29
CA GLY A 223 -13.79 -29.87 17.22
C GLY A 223 -13.21 -30.48 15.95
N GLY A 224 -14.06 -30.81 14.98
CA GLY A 224 -13.65 -31.16 13.63
C GLY A 224 -13.00 -29.95 12.94
N LEU A 225 -11.68 -29.93 12.86
CA LEU A 225 -10.92 -28.94 12.11
C LEU A 225 -11.18 -29.11 10.61
N ARG A 226 -11.94 -28.18 10.03
CA ARG A 226 -11.94 -27.96 8.58
C ARG A 226 -10.53 -27.56 8.16
N HIS A 227 -9.96 -28.35 7.26
CA HIS A 227 -8.67 -28.07 6.63
C HIS A 227 -8.73 -26.74 5.88
N GLY A 228 -8.08 -25.71 6.43
CA GLY A 228 -7.81 -24.46 5.74
C GLY A 228 -6.86 -24.70 4.58
N SER A 229 -7.39 -24.73 3.36
CA SER A 229 -6.61 -24.90 2.15
C SER A 229 -5.84 -23.62 1.84
N ILE A 230 -4.52 -23.66 2.04
CA ILE A 230 -3.57 -22.59 1.73
C ILE A 230 -3.20 -22.69 0.24
N ILE A 231 -4.08 -22.25 -0.66
CA ILE A 231 -3.70 -21.99 -2.06
C ILE A 231 -4.55 -20.83 -2.63
N SER A 232 -4.07 -19.60 -2.49
CA SER A 232 -4.58 -18.43 -3.22
C SER A 232 -3.54 -17.30 -3.25
N ILE A 233 -2.38 -17.60 -3.84
CA ILE A 233 -1.39 -16.59 -4.24
C ILE A 233 -1.27 -16.69 -5.75
N ASN A 234 -2.20 -16.03 -6.45
CA ASN A 234 -2.09 -15.61 -7.85
C ASN A 234 -3.20 -14.56 -8.09
N SER A 235 -2.92 -13.32 -7.69
CA SER A 235 -3.62 -12.14 -8.20
C SER A 235 -2.61 -11.01 -8.38
N THR A 236 -1.68 -11.21 -9.31
CA THR A 236 -0.94 -10.12 -9.92
C THR A 236 -1.90 -9.41 -10.87
N CYS A 237 -2.12 -8.14 -10.59
CA CYS A 237 -2.99 -7.25 -11.33
C CYS A 237 -2.29 -6.83 -12.61
N THR A 238 -2.61 -7.50 -13.70
CA THR A 238 -2.59 -6.97 -15.06
C THR A 238 -3.73 -7.68 -15.76
N GLU A 239 -4.80 -6.95 -16.11
CA GLU A 239 -5.81 -7.38 -17.08
C GLU A 239 -5.15 -7.50 -18.48
N MET A 240 -4.20 -8.43 -18.62
CA MET A 240 -3.52 -8.74 -19.88
C MET A 240 -3.54 -10.25 -20.16
N GLY A 241 -4.54 -10.94 -19.61
CA GLY A 241 -4.84 -12.31 -19.98
C GLY A 241 -5.79 -12.30 -21.17
N ASN A 242 -5.40 -12.96 -22.26
CA ASN A 242 -6.32 -13.34 -23.33
C ASN A 242 -7.39 -14.26 -22.69
N PHE A 243 -8.52 -13.68 -22.31
CA PHE A 243 -9.67 -14.46 -21.85
C PHE A 243 -10.38 -14.92 -23.12
N ASP A 244 -10.48 -16.23 -23.33
CA ASP A 244 -11.38 -16.74 -24.37
C ASP A 244 -12.77 -16.18 -24.09
N ASN A 245 -13.25 -15.33 -24.99
CA ASN A 245 -14.61 -14.83 -24.93
C ASN A 245 -15.51 -15.99 -25.37
N ALA A 246 -16.31 -16.53 -24.45
CA ALA A 246 -17.41 -17.38 -24.86
C ALA A 246 -18.41 -16.54 -25.67
N ASN A 247 -19.18 -17.18 -26.56
CA ASN A 247 -20.32 -16.53 -27.19
C ASN A 247 -21.30 -16.14 -26.09
N VAL A 248 -21.30 -14.87 -25.69
CA VAL A 248 -22.05 -14.42 -24.51
C VAL A 248 -23.55 -14.61 -24.76
N THR A 249 -24.19 -15.33 -23.86
CA THR A 249 -25.64 -15.58 -23.84
C THR A 249 -26.16 -15.51 -22.42
N GLY A 250 -27.48 -15.40 -22.31
CA GLY A 250 -28.19 -15.51 -21.04
C GLY A 250 -28.40 -14.18 -20.34
N GLU A 251 -29.03 -14.29 -19.18
CA GLU A 251 -29.45 -13.15 -18.39
C GLU A 251 -29.15 -13.41 -16.92
N ILE A 252 -28.98 -12.34 -16.14
CA ILE A 252 -28.77 -12.38 -14.70
C ILE A 252 -29.90 -11.62 -14.00
N GLU A 253 -30.46 -12.21 -12.95
CA GLU A 253 -31.45 -11.59 -12.08
C GLU A 253 -30.78 -11.09 -10.80
N PHE A 254 -30.85 -9.79 -10.54
CA PHE A 254 -30.37 -9.22 -9.29
C PHE A 254 -31.16 -7.96 -8.91
N ALA A 255 -31.04 -7.56 -7.65
CA ALA A 255 -31.58 -6.30 -7.13
C ALA A 255 -30.45 -5.45 -6.54
N ILE A 256 -30.59 -4.13 -6.62
CA ILE A 256 -29.68 -3.17 -5.99
C ILE A 256 -30.47 -2.41 -4.93
N ARG A 257 -29.97 -2.40 -3.69
CA ARG A 257 -30.59 -1.72 -2.56
C ARG A 257 -29.56 -0.91 -1.80
N TYR A 258 -30.00 0.16 -1.16
CA TYR A 258 -29.14 0.94 -0.27
C TYR A 258 -29.70 0.97 1.14
N CYS A 259 -28.90 0.56 2.12
CA CYS A 259 -29.25 0.63 3.53
C CYS A 259 -28.68 1.92 4.13
N PHE A 260 -29.50 2.96 4.21
CA PHE A 260 -29.12 4.26 4.78
C PHE A 260 -28.64 4.17 6.24
N LYS A 261 -29.23 3.27 7.04
CA LYS A 261 -28.84 3.08 8.45
C LYS A 261 -27.40 2.57 8.62
N THR A 262 -26.92 1.77 7.67
CA THR A 262 -25.58 1.14 7.75
C THR A 262 -24.60 1.71 6.74
N HIS A 263 -25.01 2.71 5.95
CA HIS A 263 -24.26 3.29 4.82
C HIS A 263 -23.70 2.21 3.88
N CYS A 264 -24.56 1.27 3.48
CA CYS A 264 -24.18 0.08 2.75
C CYS A 264 -25.02 -0.13 1.48
N LEU A 265 -24.35 -0.21 0.33
CA LEU A 265 -24.93 -0.64 -0.93
C LEU A 265 -24.94 -2.18 -1.00
N GLU A 266 -26.10 -2.76 -1.23
CA GLU A 266 -26.35 -4.21 -1.27
C GLU A 266 -26.74 -4.64 -2.68
N ILE A 267 -26.01 -5.61 -3.22
CA ILE A 267 -26.27 -6.21 -4.53
C ILE A 267 -26.70 -7.65 -4.29
N LEU A 268 -27.99 -7.91 -4.45
CA LEU A 268 -28.61 -9.20 -4.18
C LEU A 268 -28.60 -10.02 -5.47
N ILE A 269 -27.65 -10.94 -5.60
CA ILE A 269 -27.53 -11.82 -6.76
C ILE A 269 -28.45 -13.02 -6.56
N LYS A 270 -29.50 -13.13 -7.39
CA LYS A 270 -30.50 -14.20 -7.25
C LYS A 270 -30.15 -15.42 -8.09
N THR A 271 -30.20 -15.29 -9.42
CA THR A 271 -29.96 -16.40 -10.34
C THR A 271 -29.47 -15.90 -11.70
N CYS A 272 -28.89 -16.78 -12.51
CA CYS A 272 -28.78 -16.56 -13.96
C CYS A 272 -29.61 -17.59 -14.71
N LYS A 273 -29.85 -17.35 -16.00
CA LYS A 273 -30.43 -18.35 -16.91
C LYS A 273 -29.77 -18.31 -18.28
N ASN A 274 -29.79 -19.44 -19.00
CA ASN A 274 -29.31 -19.56 -20.38
C ASN A 274 -27.85 -19.10 -20.58
N LEU A 275 -26.98 -19.32 -19.59
CA LEU A 275 -25.57 -18.96 -19.70
C LEU A 275 -24.87 -19.76 -20.81
N ALA A 276 -23.79 -19.20 -21.35
CA ALA A 276 -22.92 -19.93 -22.25
C ALA A 276 -22.10 -21.01 -21.51
N TYR A 277 -21.66 -22.03 -22.24
CA TYR A 277 -20.69 -22.98 -21.69
C TYR A 277 -19.32 -22.31 -21.58
N GLY A 278 -18.73 -22.35 -20.39
CA GLY A 278 -17.34 -21.89 -20.22
C GLY A 278 -16.30 -22.88 -20.76
N GLU A 279 -16.65 -24.16 -20.88
CA GLU A 279 -15.87 -25.19 -21.57
C GLU A 279 -16.75 -25.89 -22.62
N GLU A 280 -16.77 -25.34 -23.83
CA GLU A 280 -17.65 -25.81 -24.93
C GLU A 280 -17.47 -27.30 -25.25
N LYS A 281 -16.23 -27.77 -25.35
CA LYS A 281 -15.90 -29.18 -25.66
C LYS A 281 -16.44 -30.18 -24.62
N LYS A 282 -16.54 -29.75 -23.36
CA LYS A 282 -17.01 -30.59 -22.26
C LYS A 282 -18.46 -30.28 -21.86
N LYS A 283 -19.10 -29.33 -22.55
CA LYS A 283 -20.42 -28.79 -22.19
C LYS A 283 -20.54 -28.53 -20.69
N LYS A 284 -19.52 -27.86 -20.13
CA LYS A 284 -19.41 -27.63 -18.69
C LYS A 284 -19.44 -26.15 -18.37
N CYS A 285 -20.23 -25.78 -17.36
CA CYS A 285 -20.22 -24.44 -16.81
C CYS A 285 -20.21 -24.44 -15.27
N ASN A 286 -19.23 -23.77 -14.65
CA ASN A 286 -19.20 -23.55 -13.20
C ASN A 286 -19.28 -22.04 -12.93
N PRO A 287 -20.48 -21.44 -12.99
CA PRO A 287 -20.64 -20.00 -12.97
C PRO A 287 -20.46 -19.40 -11.57
N TYR A 288 -19.95 -18.17 -11.54
CA TYR A 288 -19.91 -17.29 -10.37
C TYR A 288 -19.95 -15.84 -10.81
N VAL A 289 -20.45 -14.97 -9.95
CA VAL A 289 -20.61 -13.54 -10.23
C VAL A 289 -19.53 -12.75 -9.50
N LYS A 290 -18.97 -11.74 -10.17
CA LYS A 290 -18.11 -10.71 -9.57
C LYS A 290 -18.78 -9.36 -9.74
N THR A 291 -18.68 -8.52 -8.70
CA THR A 291 -19.07 -7.13 -8.80
C THR A 291 -17.91 -6.19 -8.49
N TYR A 292 -17.96 -5.00 -9.09
CA TYR A 292 -17.08 -3.87 -8.80
C TYR A 292 -17.89 -2.56 -8.78
N LEU A 293 -17.51 -1.65 -7.88
CA LEU A 293 -18.00 -0.28 -7.89
C LEU A 293 -16.98 0.62 -8.61
N LEU A 294 -17.18 0.79 -9.93
CA LEU A 294 -16.26 1.55 -10.78
C LEU A 294 -16.19 3.02 -10.34
N PRO A 295 -15.00 3.66 -10.42
CA PRO A 295 -13.78 3.20 -11.09
C PRO A 295 -12.91 2.18 -10.31
N ASP A 296 -13.30 1.77 -9.09
CA ASP A 296 -12.48 0.86 -8.29
C ASP A 296 -12.52 -0.58 -8.83
N LYS A 297 -11.53 -0.91 -9.67
CA LYS A 297 -11.26 -2.28 -10.15
C LYS A 297 -10.26 -3.04 -9.29
N SER A 298 -9.93 -2.53 -8.09
CA SER A 298 -8.95 -3.18 -7.23
C SER A 298 -9.43 -4.55 -6.72
N SER A 299 -8.48 -5.40 -6.34
CA SER A 299 -8.81 -6.65 -5.67
C SER A 299 -9.52 -6.45 -4.32
N GLN A 300 -9.33 -5.29 -3.68
CA GLN A 300 -10.00 -4.91 -2.43
C GLN A 300 -11.46 -4.47 -2.66
N GLY A 301 -11.72 -3.77 -3.77
CA GLY A 301 -13.06 -3.35 -4.17
C GLY A 301 -13.93 -4.50 -4.67
N LYS A 302 -13.33 -5.57 -5.20
CA LYS A 302 -14.08 -6.72 -5.73
C LYS A 302 -14.95 -7.40 -4.68
N ARG A 303 -16.19 -7.75 -5.06
CA ARG A 303 -17.02 -8.75 -4.37
C ARG A 303 -17.30 -9.91 -5.32
N LYS A 304 -17.54 -11.10 -4.78
CA LYS A 304 -17.86 -12.28 -5.59
C LYS A 304 -18.77 -13.24 -4.82
N THR A 305 -19.56 -14.00 -5.57
CA THR A 305 -20.36 -15.10 -5.05
C THR A 305 -19.53 -16.37 -4.88
N GLY A 306 -20.15 -17.39 -4.29
CA GLY A 306 -19.75 -18.79 -4.46
C GLY A 306 -19.78 -19.24 -5.92
N VAL A 307 -19.10 -20.34 -6.20
CA VAL A 307 -19.09 -20.97 -7.52
C VAL A 307 -20.15 -22.08 -7.53
N GLN A 308 -21.12 -21.95 -8.42
CA GLN A 308 -22.08 -23.02 -8.70
C GLN A 308 -21.45 -24.00 -9.70
N LYS A 309 -21.73 -25.30 -9.54
CA LYS A 309 -21.07 -26.36 -10.33
C LYS A 309 -22.00 -26.87 -11.41
N ASN A 310 -21.45 -27.04 -12.61
CA ASN A 310 -22.08 -27.72 -13.73
C ASN A 310 -23.54 -27.31 -14.02
N THR A 311 -23.79 -26.01 -14.20
CA THR A 311 -25.13 -25.47 -14.48
C THR A 311 -25.06 -24.24 -15.38
N LEU A 312 -26.05 -24.07 -16.27
CA LEU A 312 -26.26 -22.85 -17.06
C LEU A 312 -27.28 -21.91 -16.41
N ASP A 313 -27.99 -22.38 -15.37
CA ASP A 313 -29.05 -21.66 -14.68
C ASP A 313 -28.75 -21.64 -13.16
N PRO A 314 -27.62 -21.04 -12.74
CA PRO A 314 -27.18 -21.06 -11.35
C PRO A 314 -28.07 -20.21 -10.46
N THR A 315 -28.48 -20.76 -9.32
CA THR A 315 -29.07 -19.99 -8.21
C THR A 315 -28.00 -19.67 -7.17
N PHE A 316 -27.82 -18.38 -6.86
CA PHE A 316 -26.85 -17.90 -5.87
C PHE A 316 -27.53 -17.53 -4.55
N GLN A 317 -28.53 -16.64 -4.60
CA GLN A 317 -29.18 -16.05 -3.43
C GLN A 317 -28.17 -15.44 -2.44
N GLU A 318 -27.19 -14.70 -2.97
CA GLU A 318 -26.10 -14.10 -2.19
C GLU A 318 -26.16 -12.56 -2.24
N THR A 319 -25.93 -11.91 -1.10
CA THR A 319 -25.85 -10.45 -1.02
C THR A 319 -24.40 -9.97 -0.94
N LEU A 320 -23.96 -9.22 -1.94
CA LEU A 320 -22.64 -8.61 -2.00
C LEU A 320 -22.72 -7.15 -1.53
N LYS A 321 -21.85 -6.76 -0.58
CA LYS A 321 -21.97 -5.47 0.13
C LYS A 321 -20.79 -4.53 -0.10
N TYR A 322 -21.09 -3.24 -0.29
CA TYR A 322 -20.12 -2.14 -0.35
C TYR A 322 -20.42 -1.10 0.72
N GLN A 323 -19.41 -0.75 1.51
CA GLN A 323 -19.48 0.39 2.41
C GLN A 323 -19.20 1.66 1.60
N VAL A 324 -20.20 2.50 1.41
CA VAL A 324 -20.12 3.69 0.55
C VAL A 324 -21.18 4.70 0.95
N ASP A 325 -20.81 5.97 1.05
CA ASP A 325 -21.73 7.06 1.33
C ASP A 325 -22.65 7.35 0.12
N PRO A 326 -23.94 7.72 0.31
CA PRO A 326 -24.86 7.95 -0.80
C PRO A 326 -24.35 9.01 -1.78
N ALA A 327 -23.71 10.07 -1.28
CA ALA A 327 -23.22 11.17 -2.12
C ALA A 327 -22.15 10.70 -3.12
N GLN A 328 -21.45 9.61 -2.82
CA GLN A 328 -20.44 9.05 -3.71
C GLN A 328 -21.05 8.23 -4.85
N LEU A 329 -22.26 7.67 -4.68
CA LEU A 329 -22.88 6.77 -5.64
C LEU A 329 -23.20 7.44 -6.98
N VAL A 330 -23.50 8.74 -6.97
CA VAL A 330 -23.83 9.52 -8.18
C VAL A 330 -22.69 9.50 -9.21
N SER A 331 -21.44 9.33 -8.75
CA SER A 331 -20.25 9.29 -9.62
C SER A 331 -19.83 7.87 -10.02
N ARG A 332 -20.61 6.84 -9.68
CA ARG A 332 -20.20 5.43 -9.77
C ARG A 332 -21.04 4.64 -10.76
N GLN A 333 -20.45 3.55 -11.23
CA GLN A 333 -21.13 2.52 -12.00
C GLN A 333 -20.92 1.17 -11.34
N LEU A 334 -21.97 0.37 -11.21
CA LEU A 334 -21.88 -1.00 -10.76
C LEU A 334 -21.60 -1.89 -11.97
N LEU A 335 -20.45 -2.57 -11.96
CA LEU A 335 -20.13 -3.62 -12.93
C LEU A 335 -20.46 -4.97 -12.30
N VAL A 336 -21.37 -5.72 -12.91
CA VAL A 336 -21.74 -7.10 -12.55
C VAL A 336 -21.30 -8.02 -13.68
N SER A 337 -20.43 -8.99 -13.42
CA SER A 337 -19.88 -9.87 -14.45
C SER A 337 -19.96 -11.33 -14.04
N VAL A 338 -20.35 -12.19 -14.98
CA VAL A 338 -20.51 -13.63 -14.78
C VAL A 338 -19.31 -14.35 -15.39
N TRP A 339 -18.79 -15.33 -14.68
CA TRP A 339 -17.56 -16.03 -15.02
C TRP A 339 -17.70 -17.52 -14.81
N HIS A 340 -17.05 -18.30 -15.66
CA HIS A 340 -16.83 -19.72 -15.47
C HIS A 340 -15.51 -19.96 -14.73
N LEU A 341 -15.50 -20.90 -13.78
CA LEU A 341 -14.28 -21.46 -13.20
C LEU A 341 -14.00 -22.86 -13.76
N GLY A 342 -13.01 -22.96 -14.64
CA GLY A 342 -12.61 -24.19 -15.30
C GLY A 342 -11.49 -24.94 -14.59
N THR A 343 -11.02 -26.01 -15.22
CA THR A 343 -9.85 -26.78 -14.74
C THR A 343 -8.60 -25.90 -14.64
N LEU A 344 -7.68 -26.23 -13.71
CA LEU A 344 -6.44 -25.47 -13.49
C LEU A 344 -6.67 -23.97 -13.20
N THR A 345 -7.81 -23.62 -12.60
CA THR A 345 -8.20 -22.23 -12.24
C THR A 345 -8.39 -21.28 -13.43
N ARG A 346 -8.50 -21.83 -14.66
CA ARG A 346 -8.83 -21.06 -15.84
C ARG A 346 -10.18 -20.36 -15.65
N ARG A 347 -10.27 -19.10 -16.05
CA ARG A 347 -11.50 -18.31 -15.96
C ARG A 347 -11.93 -17.93 -17.36
N VAL A 348 -13.19 -18.18 -17.67
CA VAL A 348 -13.81 -17.79 -18.95
C VAL A 348 -14.90 -16.77 -18.64
N PHE A 349 -14.92 -15.68 -19.40
CA PHE A 349 -15.91 -14.63 -19.25
C PHE A 349 -17.23 -15.07 -19.90
N LEU A 350 -18.34 -14.90 -19.17
CA LEU A 350 -19.67 -15.31 -19.63
C LEU A 350 -20.61 -14.12 -19.87
N GLY A 351 -20.15 -12.89 -19.65
CA GLY A 351 -20.92 -11.68 -19.89
C GLY A 351 -20.93 -10.71 -18.71
N GLU A 352 -21.31 -9.46 -18.97
CA GLU A 352 -21.42 -8.41 -17.97
C GLU A 352 -22.62 -7.49 -18.17
N VAL A 353 -22.96 -6.79 -17.09
CA VAL A 353 -23.96 -5.72 -17.02
C VAL A 353 -23.31 -4.56 -16.29
N ILE A 354 -23.45 -3.36 -16.84
CA ILE A 354 -23.00 -2.11 -16.22
C ILE A 354 -24.24 -1.29 -15.91
N VAL A 355 -24.40 -0.91 -14.63
CA VAL A 355 -25.52 -0.10 -14.15
C VAL A 355 -24.97 1.23 -13.63
N PRO A 356 -25.26 2.36 -14.31
CA PRO A 356 -25.00 3.68 -13.78
C PRO A 356 -25.81 3.92 -12.50
N LEU A 357 -25.14 4.28 -11.40
CA LEU A 357 -25.82 4.52 -10.13
C LEU A 357 -26.31 5.98 -9.98
N ALA A 358 -25.91 6.87 -10.89
CA ALA A 358 -26.38 8.25 -10.96
C ALA A 358 -27.89 8.38 -11.20
N THR A 359 -28.45 7.42 -11.94
CA THR A 359 -29.87 7.39 -12.32
C THR A 359 -30.65 6.34 -11.53
N TRP A 360 -30.03 5.72 -10.52
CA TRP A 360 -30.67 4.68 -9.73
C TRP A 360 -31.45 5.30 -8.58
N ASP A 361 -32.74 5.01 -8.52
CA ASP A 361 -33.59 5.41 -7.41
C ASP A 361 -33.43 4.40 -6.26
N PHE A 362 -32.98 4.88 -5.10
CA PHE A 362 -32.78 4.05 -3.91
C PHE A 362 -33.95 4.11 -2.92
N GLU A 363 -35.02 4.82 -3.25
CA GLU A 363 -36.23 4.95 -2.45
C GLU A 363 -37.42 4.28 -3.13
N ASP A 364 -37.44 4.23 -4.47
CA ASP A 364 -38.47 3.51 -5.22
C ASP A 364 -38.40 1.99 -5.03
N SER A 365 -39.58 1.40 -4.81
CA SER A 365 -39.76 -0.04 -4.60
C SER A 365 -39.61 -0.85 -5.89
N ALA A 366 -39.92 -0.28 -7.05
CA ALA A 366 -39.82 -0.98 -8.33
C ALA A 366 -38.35 -1.14 -8.75
N THR A 367 -37.55 -0.09 -8.66
CA THR A 367 -36.10 -0.14 -8.90
C THR A 367 -35.36 -1.06 -7.92
N GLN A 368 -35.80 -1.18 -6.66
CA GLN A 368 -35.21 -2.09 -5.66
C GLN A 368 -35.67 -3.56 -5.74
N SER A 369 -36.56 -3.86 -6.68
CA SER A 369 -37.04 -5.22 -6.93
C SER A 369 -36.02 -6.05 -7.72
N PHE A 370 -36.24 -7.35 -7.83
CA PHE A 370 -35.39 -8.21 -8.66
C PHE A 370 -35.72 -7.98 -10.13
N CYS A 371 -34.71 -7.63 -10.92
CA CYS A 371 -34.86 -7.41 -12.35
C CYS A 371 -33.91 -8.31 -13.14
N TRP A 372 -34.37 -8.75 -14.32
CA TRP A 372 -33.55 -9.48 -15.27
C TRP A 372 -32.76 -8.50 -16.14
N TYR A 373 -31.46 -8.76 -16.27
CA TYR A 373 -30.56 -8.01 -17.12
C TYR A 373 -29.90 -8.95 -18.14
N PRO A 374 -29.97 -8.63 -19.45
CA PRO A 374 -29.29 -9.41 -20.46
C PRO A 374 -27.78 -9.24 -20.33
N LEU A 375 -27.06 -10.36 -20.36
CA LEU A 375 -25.60 -10.36 -20.31
C LEU A 375 -25.04 -9.89 -21.64
N ARG A 376 -24.07 -8.96 -21.59
CA ARG A 376 -23.41 -8.42 -22.77
C ARG A 376 -21.98 -8.90 -22.86
N ALA A 377 -21.51 -9.12 -24.09
CA ALA A 377 -20.10 -9.29 -24.34
C ALA A 377 -19.34 -8.04 -23.88
N LYS A 378 -18.09 -8.23 -23.44
CA LYS A 378 -17.21 -7.09 -23.18
C LYS A 378 -17.10 -6.36 -24.51
N ALA A 379 -17.45 -5.08 -24.56
CA ALA A 379 -17.26 -4.28 -25.76
C ALA A 379 -15.80 -4.47 -26.20
N GLU A 380 -15.59 -4.95 -27.44
CA GLU A 380 -14.26 -5.02 -28.01
C GLU A 380 -13.71 -3.61 -27.97
N LYS A 381 -12.84 -3.38 -27.01
CA LYS A 381 -12.08 -2.17 -26.92
C LYS A 381 -11.18 -2.17 -28.15
N TYR A 382 -11.54 -1.39 -29.15
CA TYR A 382 -10.57 -0.69 -30.01
C TYR A 382 -9.78 0.27 -29.09
N GLU A 383 -9.06 -0.28 -28.11
CA GLU A 383 -8.15 0.45 -27.23
C GLU A 383 -6.72 0.15 -27.63
N ASP A 384 -6.39 0.59 -28.84
CA ASP A 384 -5.23 1.46 -28.98
C ASP A 384 -5.81 2.87 -29.17
N SER A 385 -5.33 3.85 -28.41
CA SER A 385 -5.47 5.32 -28.62
C SER A 385 -6.49 6.18 -27.86
N VAL A 386 -7.07 5.77 -26.72
CA VAL A 386 -7.55 6.76 -25.72
C VAL A 386 -6.92 6.47 -24.36
N PRO A 387 -5.90 7.24 -23.93
CA PRO A 387 -5.37 7.13 -22.59
C PRO A 387 -6.49 7.38 -21.58
N GLN A 388 -6.81 6.38 -20.76
CA GLN A 388 -7.79 6.54 -19.68
C GLN A 388 -7.27 7.65 -18.74
N ASN A 389 -7.96 8.80 -18.71
CA ASN A 389 -7.59 9.89 -17.81
C ASN A 389 -7.86 9.45 -16.37
N ASN A 390 -6.78 9.15 -15.66
CA ASN A 390 -6.77 8.68 -14.28
C ASN A 390 -6.57 9.82 -13.27
N GLY A 391 -6.78 11.06 -13.71
CA GLY A 391 -6.75 12.26 -12.89
C GLY A 391 -5.67 13.25 -13.31
N GLU A 392 -5.54 14.31 -12.51
CA GLU A 392 -4.61 15.41 -12.78
C GLU A 392 -3.65 15.57 -11.60
N LEU A 393 -2.37 15.76 -11.90
CA LEU A 393 -1.31 16.01 -10.92
C LEU A 393 -0.75 17.42 -11.11
N ALA A 394 -0.90 18.27 -10.09
CA ALA A 394 -0.34 19.62 -10.08
C ALA A 394 1.09 19.60 -9.52
N VAL A 395 2.04 20.11 -10.30
CA VAL A 395 3.47 20.08 -10.00
C VAL A 395 4.11 21.42 -10.36
N ARG A 396 5.12 21.84 -9.60
CA ARG A 396 6.03 22.92 -9.99
C ARG A 396 7.45 22.42 -10.07
N ALA A 397 8.19 22.86 -11.07
CA ALA A 397 9.56 22.41 -11.32
C ALA A 397 10.51 23.60 -11.50
N LYS A 398 11.76 23.42 -11.11
CA LYS A 398 12.83 24.41 -11.24
C LYS A 398 14.17 23.70 -11.39
N LEU A 399 14.95 24.09 -12.39
CA LEU A 399 16.35 23.71 -12.52
C LEU A 399 17.22 24.77 -11.84
N VAL A 400 17.92 24.42 -10.77
CA VAL A 400 18.92 25.28 -10.11
C VAL A 400 20.28 25.03 -10.75
N LEU A 401 20.92 26.09 -11.23
CA LEU A 401 22.31 26.05 -11.68
C LEU A 401 23.16 26.92 -10.75
N PRO A 402 24.36 26.48 -10.34
CA PRO A 402 25.26 27.31 -9.55
C PRO A 402 25.59 28.58 -10.32
N THR A 403 25.36 29.75 -9.72
CA THR A 403 25.83 31.02 -10.26
C THR A 403 27.29 31.17 -9.85
N GLU A 404 28.24 31.05 -10.78
CA GLU A 404 29.64 31.37 -10.45
C GLU A 404 29.77 32.86 -10.09
N PRO A 405 30.49 33.22 -9.02
CA PRO A 405 30.99 34.57 -8.86
C PRO A 405 32.04 34.80 -9.95
N ARG A 406 31.79 35.76 -10.85
CA ARG A 406 32.75 36.18 -11.88
C ARG A 406 34.12 36.49 -11.25
N LYS A 407 35.09 35.61 -11.47
CA LYS A 407 36.50 35.97 -11.51
C LYS A 407 37.07 35.44 -12.82
N LEU A 408 37.54 36.36 -13.65
CA LEU A 408 38.29 36.06 -14.86
C LEU A 408 39.48 35.19 -14.49
N GLN A 409 39.55 33.99 -15.05
CA GLN A 409 40.82 33.46 -15.55
C GLN A 409 40.53 32.47 -16.68
N GLU A 410 40.90 32.91 -17.88
CA GLU A 410 40.99 32.08 -19.06
C GLU A 410 42.07 31.03 -18.84
N ALA A 411 41.67 29.77 -18.69
CA ALA A 411 42.51 28.62 -18.98
C ALA A 411 41.62 27.39 -19.18
N GLN A 412 41.61 26.92 -20.43
CA GLN A 412 41.30 25.56 -20.86
C GLN A 412 39.82 25.13 -20.78
N GLU A 413 39.13 25.30 -21.92
CA GLU A 413 37.88 24.62 -22.24
C GLU A 413 38.08 23.11 -22.23
N ASP A 414 37.91 22.50 -21.06
CA ASP A 414 37.65 21.06 -20.95
C ASP A 414 36.47 20.86 -19.98
N GLN A 415 35.36 20.38 -20.57
CA GLN A 415 34.06 19.99 -20.00
C GLN A 415 33.87 20.00 -18.45
N LEU A 416 33.87 21.16 -17.81
CA LEU A 416 33.35 21.31 -16.44
C LEU A 416 31.81 21.28 -16.49
N SER A 417 31.26 20.06 -16.37
CA SER A 417 29.82 19.85 -16.16
C SER A 417 29.39 20.52 -14.85
N LEU A 418 28.90 21.76 -14.92
CA LEU A 418 28.26 22.43 -13.79
C LEU A 418 27.05 21.60 -13.34
N ASN A 419 27.24 20.85 -12.26
CA ASN A 419 26.23 20.01 -11.65
C ASN A 419 25.16 20.88 -10.99
N GLY A 420 23.94 20.82 -11.52
CA GLY A 420 22.78 21.52 -11.00
C GLY A 420 21.90 20.65 -10.10
N GLN A 421 20.76 21.21 -9.71
CA GLN A 421 19.72 20.50 -8.98
C GLN A 421 18.38 20.64 -9.70
N LEU A 422 17.68 19.54 -9.93
CA LEU A 422 16.29 19.59 -10.37
C LEU A 422 15.37 19.50 -9.15
N CYS A 423 14.70 20.61 -8.84
CA CYS A 423 13.73 20.71 -7.77
C CYS A 423 12.31 20.56 -8.33
N LEU A 424 11.51 19.70 -7.71
CA LEU A 424 10.09 19.54 -7.99
C LEU A 424 9.31 19.73 -6.70
N VAL A 425 8.13 20.34 -6.76
CA VAL A 425 7.16 20.29 -5.67
C VAL A 425 5.87 19.72 -6.22
N VAL A 426 5.46 18.59 -5.66
CA VAL A 426 4.18 17.94 -5.98
C VAL A 426 3.12 18.56 -5.08
N LEU A 427 2.23 19.36 -5.67
CA LEU A 427 1.26 20.16 -4.91
C LEU A 427 0.08 19.29 -4.47
N GLY A 428 -0.52 18.56 -5.40
CA GLY A 428 -1.69 17.73 -5.15
C GLY A 428 -2.21 17.06 -6.41
N ALA A 429 -3.23 16.21 -6.24
CA ALA A 429 -3.93 15.57 -7.36
C ALA A 429 -5.45 15.64 -7.20
N LYS A 430 -6.15 15.60 -8.32
CA LYS A 430 -7.61 15.63 -8.40
C LYS A 430 -8.10 14.56 -9.37
N ASN A 431 -9.38 14.20 -9.26
CA ASN A 431 -10.05 13.22 -10.16
C ASN A 431 -9.35 11.85 -10.20
N LEU A 432 -8.72 11.44 -9.08
CA LEU A 432 -8.08 10.14 -8.98
C LEU A 432 -9.12 9.01 -8.85
N PRO A 433 -8.81 7.79 -9.32
CA PRO A 433 -9.67 6.62 -9.13
C PRO A 433 -9.70 6.16 -7.67
N VAL A 434 -10.62 6.72 -6.91
CA VAL A 434 -10.86 6.45 -5.48
C VAL A 434 -11.41 5.04 -5.22
N ARG A 435 -11.15 4.48 -4.03
CA ARG A 435 -11.74 3.21 -3.57
C ARG A 435 -13.26 3.29 -3.47
N SER A 436 -13.93 2.16 -3.26
CA SER A 436 -15.38 2.11 -3.04
C SER A 436 -15.88 3.03 -1.91
N ASP A 437 -15.07 3.26 -0.87
CA ASP A 437 -15.40 4.16 0.25
C ASP A 437 -15.19 5.65 -0.07
N GLY A 438 -14.78 5.98 -1.30
CA GLY A 438 -14.49 7.35 -1.73
C GLY A 438 -13.11 7.86 -1.32
N THR A 439 -12.26 7.05 -0.67
CA THR A 439 -10.97 7.51 -0.13
C THR A 439 -9.76 6.81 -0.74
N LEU A 440 -8.57 7.41 -0.57
CA LEU A 440 -7.28 6.85 -0.97
C LEU A 440 -6.24 7.00 0.15
N ASN A 441 -5.27 6.09 0.15
CA ASN A 441 -4.06 6.20 0.96
C ASN A 441 -2.89 6.54 0.02
N SER A 442 -2.89 7.75 -0.50
CA SER A 442 -2.13 8.07 -1.70
C SER A 442 -0.72 8.59 -1.42
N PHE A 443 0.21 8.24 -2.31
CA PHE A 443 1.58 8.77 -2.32
C PHE A 443 2.10 8.86 -3.75
N VAL A 444 3.15 9.65 -3.95
CA VAL A 444 3.76 9.91 -5.25
C VAL A 444 5.18 9.35 -5.26
N LYS A 445 5.57 8.72 -6.36
CA LYS A 445 6.96 8.34 -6.65
C LYS A 445 7.47 9.16 -7.83
N GLY A 446 8.61 9.82 -7.66
CA GLY A 446 9.35 10.47 -8.74
C GLY A 446 10.55 9.63 -9.14
N CYS A 447 10.73 9.38 -10.43
CA CYS A 447 11.86 8.65 -10.99
C CYS A 447 12.49 9.45 -12.13
N LEU A 448 13.66 10.03 -11.89
CA LEU A 448 14.46 10.66 -12.95
C LEU A 448 15.38 9.59 -13.55
N THR A 449 15.21 9.32 -14.84
CA THR A 449 16.08 8.42 -15.61
C THR A 449 17.04 9.27 -16.44
N LEU A 450 18.33 9.15 -16.17
CA LEU A 450 19.42 9.83 -16.86
C LEU A 450 19.85 9.04 -18.12
N PRO A 451 20.66 9.65 -19.02
CA PRO A 451 21.04 9.02 -20.30
C PRO A 451 21.85 7.74 -20.17
N ASP A 452 22.60 7.61 -19.08
CA ASP A 452 23.35 6.42 -18.67
C ASP A 452 22.46 5.31 -18.08
N GLN A 453 21.13 5.46 -18.18
CA GLN A 453 20.11 4.61 -17.57
C GLN A 453 20.11 4.59 -16.03
N GLN A 454 20.87 5.48 -15.38
CA GLN A 454 20.78 5.65 -13.94
C GLN A 454 19.39 6.18 -13.57
N LYS A 455 18.76 5.55 -12.57
CA LYS A 455 17.42 5.91 -12.07
C LYS A 455 17.50 6.48 -10.67
N LEU A 456 17.29 7.77 -10.54
CA LEU A 456 17.16 8.46 -9.25
C LEU A 456 15.69 8.41 -8.83
N ARG A 457 15.39 7.84 -7.66
CA ARG A 457 14.00 7.61 -7.21
C ARG A 457 13.75 8.31 -5.88
N LEU A 458 12.64 9.01 -5.79
CA LEU A 458 12.16 9.69 -4.59
C LEU A 458 10.69 9.33 -4.37
N LYS A 459 10.23 9.40 -3.11
CA LYS A 459 8.88 9.03 -2.71
C LYS A 459 8.34 10.03 -1.69
N SER A 460 7.09 10.44 -1.85
CA SER A 460 6.41 11.31 -0.90
C SER A 460 5.90 10.54 0.33
N PRO A 461 5.55 11.26 1.42
CA PRO A 461 4.72 10.70 2.48
C PRO A 461 3.39 10.18 1.95
N VAL A 462 2.80 9.23 2.70
CA VAL A 462 1.48 8.69 2.40
C VAL A 462 0.41 9.53 3.09
N LEU A 463 -0.52 10.08 2.32
CA LEU A 463 -1.71 10.75 2.83
C LEU A 463 -2.84 9.74 2.93
N LYS A 464 -3.43 9.59 4.11
CA LYS A 464 -4.45 8.56 4.38
C LYS A 464 -5.85 9.12 4.29
N LYS A 465 -6.77 8.32 3.76
CA LYS A 465 -8.21 8.60 3.67
C LYS A 465 -8.57 9.94 3.02
N GLN A 466 -7.95 10.27 1.88
CA GLN A 466 -8.24 11.51 1.13
C GLN A 466 -8.68 11.21 -0.31
N ALA A 467 -9.68 11.94 -0.81
CA ALA A 467 -10.11 11.85 -2.22
C ALA A 467 -9.28 12.77 -3.14
N CYS A 468 -8.91 13.96 -2.63
CA CYS A 468 -8.15 14.99 -3.33
C CYS A 468 -6.86 15.31 -2.55
N PRO A 469 -5.80 14.48 -2.67
CA PRO A 469 -4.60 14.62 -1.85
C PRO A 469 -3.82 15.90 -2.16
N GLN A 470 -3.29 16.54 -1.12
CA GLN A 470 -2.40 17.69 -1.22
C GLN A 470 -1.08 17.41 -0.49
N TRP A 471 -0.08 16.91 -1.22
CA TRP A 471 1.22 16.57 -0.62
C TRP A 471 2.08 17.77 -0.28
N LYS A 472 2.06 18.80 -1.14
CA LYS A 472 2.98 19.97 -1.05
C LYS A 472 4.44 19.55 -0.79
N HIS A 473 4.85 18.42 -1.38
CA HIS A 473 6.09 17.73 -1.03
C HIS A 473 7.17 17.94 -2.10
N SER A 474 8.40 18.21 -1.65
CA SER A 474 9.53 18.55 -2.52
C SER A 474 10.40 17.33 -2.85
N PHE A 475 10.69 17.14 -4.12
CA PHE A 475 11.72 16.22 -4.62
C PHE A 475 12.91 17.02 -5.12
N VAL A 476 14.12 16.64 -4.71
CA VAL A 476 15.38 17.28 -5.14
C VAL A 476 16.30 16.22 -5.72
N PHE A 477 16.57 16.32 -7.02
CA PHE A 477 17.57 15.50 -7.69
C PHE A 477 18.87 16.30 -7.81
N ASN A 478 19.88 15.88 -7.05
CA ASN A 478 21.20 16.52 -7.02
C ASN A 478 22.12 15.95 -8.09
N GLY A 479 23.14 16.73 -8.47
CA GLY A 479 24.24 16.23 -9.30
C GLY A 479 23.85 16.02 -10.76
N VAL A 480 22.89 16.80 -11.27
CA VAL A 480 22.36 16.64 -12.62
C VAL A 480 22.83 17.79 -13.51
N SER A 481 23.48 17.47 -14.62
CA SER A 481 23.91 18.48 -15.58
C SER A 481 22.78 18.87 -16.54
N ARG A 482 22.85 20.08 -17.11
CA ARG A 482 21.88 20.53 -18.11
C ARG A 482 21.89 19.64 -19.36
N SER A 483 23.04 19.11 -19.77
CA SER A 483 23.16 18.22 -20.92
C SER A 483 22.49 16.87 -20.64
N GLN A 484 22.68 16.30 -19.45
CA GLN A 484 22.00 15.07 -19.03
C GLN A 484 20.48 15.25 -19.00
N LEU A 485 19.99 16.37 -18.44
CA LEU A 485 18.55 16.62 -18.35
C LEU A 485 17.84 16.80 -19.69
N ARG A 486 18.54 17.28 -20.74
CA ARG A 486 17.99 17.35 -22.10
C ARG A 486 17.67 15.98 -22.69
N GLN A 487 18.33 14.92 -22.22
CA GLN A 487 18.13 13.56 -22.68
C GLN A 487 17.44 12.68 -21.61
N ALA A 488 17.25 13.21 -20.41
CA ALA A 488 16.59 12.53 -19.31
C ALA A 488 15.07 12.45 -19.49
N SER A 489 14.46 11.53 -18.73
CA SER A 489 13.01 11.45 -18.55
C SER A 489 12.66 11.40 -17.07
N LEU A 490 11.74 12.24 -16.64
CA LEU A 490 11.14 12.26 -15.32
C LEU A 490 9.78 11.56 -15.37
N GLU A 491 9.60 10.54 -14.54
CA GLU A 491 8.34 9.82 -14.39
C GLU A 491 7.77 10.09 -13.00
N LEU A 492 6.53 10.58 -12.94
CA LEU A 492 5.76 10.80 -11.73
C LEU A 492 4.60 9.81 -11.71
N THR A 493 4.55 8.96 -10.68
CA THR A 493 3.47 7.96 -10.53
C THR A 493 2.75 8.15 -9.21
N VAL A 494 1.43 8.15 -9.25
CA VAL A 494 0.57 8.25 -8.08
C VAL A 494 0.08 6.84 -7.72
N TRP A 495 0.22 6.49 -6.45
CA TRP A 495 -0.09 5.16 -5.93
C TRP A 495 -1.04 5.27 -4.76
N ASP A 496 -1.81 4.20 -4.58
CA ASP A 496 -2.66 3.98 -3.42
C ASP A 496 -2.09 2.84 -2.59
N GLN A 497 -1.67 3.17 -1.37
CA GLN A 497 -1.05 2.25 -0.45
C GLN A 497 -2.06 1.18 -0.04
N ALA A 498 -1.66 -0.06 -0.23
CA ALA A 498 -2.44 -1.21 0.20
C ALA A 498 -2.45 -1.34 1.72
N VAL A 499 -3.57 -1.85 2.23
CA VAL A 499 -3.73 -2.22 3.64
C VAL A 499 -3.22 -3.65 3.82
N PHE A 500 -2.29 -3.85 4.76
CA PHE A 500 -1.76 -5.14 5.24
C PHE A 500 -1.45 -6.21 4.18
N GLY A 501 -0.17 -6.40 3.85
CA GLY A 501 0.32 -7.59 3.13
C GLY A 501 -0.07 -7.69 1.64
N MET A 502 -0.79 -6.70 1.11
CA MET A 502 -1.12 -6.57 -0.31
C MET A 502 -0.17 -5.58 -1.01
N ASN A 503 -0.13 -5.61 -2.34
CA ASN A 503 0.68 -4.69 -3.15
C ASN A 503 -0.02 -3.34 -3.34
N ASP A 504 0.76 -2.25 -3.33
CA ASP A 504 0.29 -0.91 -3.66
C ASP A 504 -0.33 -0.87 -5.07
N ARG A 505 -1.44 -0.14 -5.22
CA ARG A 505 -2.15 0.01 -6.49
C ARG A 505 -1.66 1.26 -7.21
N LEU A 506 -1.21 1.14 -8.46
CA LEU A 506 -0.93 2.30 -9.30
C LEU A 506 -2.27 2.97 -9.66
N LEU A 507 -2.38 4.27 -9.40
CA LEU A 507 -3.54 5.08 -9.78
C LEU A 507 -3.34 5.73 -11.15
N GLY A 508 -2.11 6.11 -11.50
CA GLY A 508 -1.76 6.63 -12.80
C GLY A 508 -0.35 7.21 -12.84
N GLY A 509 0.17 7.44 -14.04
CA GLY A 509 1.51 7.98 -14.26
C GLY A 509 1.55 9.11 -15.29
N ALA A 510 2.51 10.00 -15.12
CA ALA A 510 2.85 11.04 -16.08
C ALA A 510 4.37 11.04 -16.35
N ARG A 511 4.75 11.21 -17.60
CA ARG A 511 6.16 11.28 -18.03
C ARG A 511 6.45 12.66 -18.63
N LEU A 512 7.55 13.27 -18.18
CA LEU A 512 8.15 14.48 -18.75
C LEU A 512 9.52 14.12 -19.31
N GLY A 513 9.85 14.58 -20.52
CA GLY A 513 11.14 14.25 -21.12
C GLY A 513 11.26 14.67 -22.58
N SER A 514 12.46 14.48 -23.14
CA SER A 514 12.76 14.85 -24.54
C SER A 514 12.30 13.81 -25.55
N LYS A 515 12.32 12.52 -25.17
CA LYS A 515 11.61 11.45 -25.87
C LYS A 515 10.14 11.51 -25.48
N GLY A 516 9.30 12.06 -26.37
CA GLY A 516 7.86 11.80 -26.30
C GLY A 516 7.63 10.31 -26.48
N ASP A 517 6.70 9.72 -25.72
CA ASP A 517 6.26 8.36 -25.99
C ASP A 517 5.66 8.34 -27.40
N ALA A 518 6.38 7.69 -28.34
CA ALA A 518 5.78 7.18 -29.57
C ALA A 518 5.03 5.90 -29.19
N VAL A 519 3.94 6.06 -28.46
CA VAL A 519 2.86 5.07 -28.43
C VAL A 519 1.79 5.63 -29.36
N VAL A 520 1.41 4.80 -30.32
CA VAL A 520 0.54 5.12 -31.45
C VAL A 520 -0.79 5.69 -30.95
N GLY A 521 -1.12 6.90 -31.40
CA GLY A 521 -2.47 7.46 -31.34
C GLY A 521 -2.66 8.63 -30.36
N ALA A 522 -2.86 9.82 -30.96
CA ALA A 522 -3.51 11.03 -30.43
C ALA A 522 -2.85 11.80 -29.25
N GLY A 523 -2.12 12.87 -29.60
CA GLY A 523 -2.24 14.19 -28.94
C GLY A 523 -1.48 14.50 -27.66
N GLY A 524 -1.06 13.52 -26.85
CA GLY A 524 -0.44 13.79 -25.53
C GLY A 524 1.07 14.10 -25.53
N GLY A 525 1.80 13.67 -26.56
CA GLY A 525 3.27 13.76 -26.61
C GLY A 525 3.86 15.17 -26.80
N SER A 526 3.02 16.17 -27.12
CA SER A 526 3.46 17.55 -27.37
C SER A 526 3.52 18.39 -26.09
N GLN A 527 2.54 18.27 -25.19
CA GLN A 527 2.42 19.13 -24.01
C GLN A 527 3.48 18.82 -22.95
N SER A 528 3.73 17.55 -22.66
CA SER A 528 4.73 17.12 -21.67
C SER A 528 6.17 17.50 -22.09
N LYS A 529 6.47 17.41 -23.40
CA LYS A 529 7.74 17.84 -23.97
C LYS A 529 7.94 19.35 -23.88
N LEU A 530 6.91 20.14 -24.22
CA LEU A 530 6.94 21.60 -24.10
C LEU A 530 7.13 22.04 -22.65
N GLN A 531 6.41 21.42 -21.72
CA GLN A 531 6.54 21.64 -20.29
C GLN A 531 7.96 21.33 -19.79
N TRP A 532 8.53 20.18 -20.21
CA TRP A 532 9.91 19.82 -19.87
C TRP A 532 10.93 20.83 -20.42
N GLN A 533 10.79 21.24 -21.68
CA GLN A 533 11.67 22.26 -22.27
C GLN A 533 11.55 23.60 -21.56
N LYS A 534 10.35 24.02 -21.15
CA LYS A 534 10.13 25.28 -20.42
C LYS A 534 10.90 25.31 -19.09
N VAL A 535 10.93 24.19 -18.36
CA VAL A 535 11.73 24.04 -17.13
C VAL A 535 13.22 24.16 -17.40
N LEU A 536 13.72 23.57 -18.49
CA LEU A 536 15.15 23.57 -18.83
C LEU A 536 15.64 24.88 -19.47
N SER A 537 14.75 25.64 -20.10
CA SER A 537 15.07 26.92 -20.74
C SER A 537 15.08 28.10 -19.75
N ASN A 538 14.36 27.97 -18.62
CA ASN A 538 14.26 29.01 -17.60
C ASN A 538 14.89 28.54 -16.27
N PRO A 539 16.23 28.40 -16.19
CA PRO A 539 16.89 28.01 -14.96
C PRO A 539 16.62 29.03 -13.84
N ASN A 540 16.64 28.56 -12.61
CA ASN A 540 16.39 29.29 -11.37
C ASN A 540 14.96 29.84 -11.18
N LEU A 541 14.09 29.71 -12.19
CA LEU A 541 12.68 30.08 -12.15
C LEU A 541 11.79 28.84 -11.95
N TRP A 542 10.66 29.06 -11.27
CA TRP A 542 9.64 28.03 -11.09
C TRP A 542 8.72 27.99 -12.30
N THR A 543 8.41 26.78 -12.77
CA THR A 543 7.42 26.51 -13.81
C THR A 543 6.32 25.63 -13.24
N ASP A 544 5.09 26.13 -13.24
CA ASP A 544 3.91 25.39 -12.81
C ASP A 544 3.35 24.57 -13.98
N MET A 545 2.90 23.34 -13.69
CA MET A 545 2.44 22.36 -14.67
C MET A 545 1.29 21.53 -14.06
N THR A 546 0.30 21.24 -14.90
CA THR A 546 -0.71 20.21 -14.62
C THR A 546 -0.46 19.05 -15.57
N LEU A 547 -0.29 17.86 -15.00
CA LEU A 547 0.01 16.63 -15.72
C LEU A 547 -1.21 15.72 -15.71
N ILE A 548 -1.63 15.24 -16.87
CA ILE A 548 -2.66 14.20 -16.96
C ILE A 548 -2.04 12.85 -16.58
N LEU A 549 -2.72 12.12 -15.71
CA LEU A 549 -2.33 10.77 -15.29
C LEU A 549 -2.97 9.75 -16.22
N HIS A 550 -2.15 8.82 -16.71
CA HIS A 550 -2.57 7.71 -17.57
C HIS A 550 -2.40 6.37 -16.89
#